data_AF-G7W237-F1
#
_entry.id   AF-G7W237-F1
#
_cell.length_a   1.000
_cell.length_b   1.000
_cell.length_c   1.000
_cell.angle_alpha   90.00
_cell.angle_beta   90.00
_cell.angle_gamma   90.00
#
_symmetry.space_group_name_H-M   'P 1'
#
loop_
_entity.id
_entity.type
_entity.pdbx_description
1 polymer ?
#
loop_
_entity_poly.entity_id
_entity_poly.type
_entity_poly.pdbx_seq_one_letter_code
_entity_poly.pdbx_strand_id
1 'polypeptide(L)'
;MKKRTLLLSMIALLLFSSSAWAAEKESTSRIRSYDSGSLIQSDGSLWLWGYNQSVPTRVEDKPNVVRTFSNILNEGDLVFTLQDHSAWYVPRNNISESVKFISLEGLQNIVDVRSMNDHVLALSAEGTVLSADRIKNGSNFGSFQTLFGIDGVTDVDGYYEERPQYEERWLFLKHDGSVWKNTKALQGFEPIPSLKDITAISKNIALKKDGTVWTWPKVFEKNTTSSDILSASQIQALSDIKTLKNNGSSNLAIDRQGRLWFWGETVTGYSDSTTYHNENTPVLLTGIKDVKDVFIVERSILVLTTGGNVYEASLEGEKLPSNVPFRLLTKNIQSIQAGSRHVIMQKTDGTLWGWGVNKHAQLGIGDYEFLYSTPVPVQKPILVRLNGTPVPLSNGVITRSGQAFIPLRSVFDKLGAEVTYDFNSKIAEINQSKTGVNPVSLQINLKNGQTTMNGKVVKLTNPPFTVNGIGYLPLRLISETLGAKVDWIQKEDTIVITTK
;
A
#
# COMPACT_ATOMS: atom_id res chain seq x y z
N MET A 1 7.29 -56.57 -66.61
CA MET A 1 8.52 -56.76 -65.81
C MET A 1 8.29 -56.23 -64.39
N LYS A 2 8.39 -57.12 -63.39
CA LYS A 2 8.64 -56.96 -61.93
C LYS A 2 8.08 -55.71 -61.20
N LYS A 3 7.33 -55.76 -60.09
CA LYS A 3 6.72 -56.77 -59.21
C LYS A 3 5.77 -55.97 -58.27
N ARG A 4 4.51 -56.43 -58.12
CA ARG A 4 3.67 -56.60 -56.88
C ARG A 4 3.69 -55.47 -55.81
N THR A 5 2.59 -55.03 -55.20
CA THR A 5 1.51 -55.81 -54.55
C THR A 5 0.35 -54.87 -54.15
N LEU A 6 -0.91 -55.33 -54.30
CA LEU A 6 -2.08 -54.84 -53.53
C LEU A 6 -1.91 -55.15 -52.03
N LEU A 7 -2.54 -54.37 -51.14
CA LEU A 7 -3.42 -54.90 -50.08
C LEU A 7 -4.25 -53.79 -49.41
N LEU A 8 -5.56 -54.04 -49.28
CA LEU A 8 -6.43 -53.49 -48.24
C LEU A 8 -5.90 -53.91 -46.85
N SER A 9 -5.94 -53.02 -45.84
CA SER A 9 -6.45 -53.37 -44.50
C SER A 9 -6.44 -52.16 -43.54
N MET A 10 -7.54 -52.01 -42.80
CA MET A 10 -7.63 -51.60 -41.39
C MET A 10 -6.72 -50.47 -40.90
N ILE A 11 -7.30 -49.30 -40.67
CA ILE A 11 -6.80 -48.39 -39.63
C ILE A 11 -7.65 -48.64 -38.39
N ALA A 12 -6.99 -49.18 -37.38
CA ALA A 12 -7.54 -49.61 -36.11
C ALA A 12 -8.09 -48.44 -35.28
N LEU A 13 -9.23 -48.69 -34.63
CA LEU A 13 -9.60 -48.03 -33.38
C LEU A 13 -8.49 -48.29 -32.36
N LEU A 14 -7.84 -47.23 -31.89
CA LEU A 14 -7.22 -47.18 -30.57
C LEU A 14 -7.70 -45.91 -29.88
N LEU A 15 -8.58 -46.13 -28.90
CA LEU A 15 -8.96 -45.18 -27.87
C LEU A 15 -7.72 -44.75 -27.08
N PHE A 16 -7.40 -43.45 -27.08
CA PHE A 16 -6.86 -42.79 -25.90
C PHE A 16 -7.48 -41.42 -25.78
N SER A 17 -8.22 -41.26 -24.69
CA SER A 17 -8.71 -40.01 -24.13
C SER A 17 -7.57 -39.02 -23.91
N SER A 18 -7.70 -37.81 -24.44
CA SER A 18 -7.09 -36.62 -23.84
C SER A 18 -8.21 -35.63 -23.49
N SER A 19 -8.80 -35.88 -22.33
CA SER A 19 -9.52 -34.88 -21.57
C SER A 19 -8.63 -33.68 -21.30
N ALA A 20 -9.17 -32.50 -21.57
CA ALA A 20 -9.08 -31.28 -20.78
C ALA A 20 -7.68 -30.83 -20.30
N TRP A 21 -7.28 -29.63 -20.73
CA TRP A 21 -7.06 -28.45 -19.88
C TRP A 21 -6.38 -27.37 -20.73
N ALA A 22 -7.19 -26.61 -21.45
CA ALA A 22 -6.87 -25.22 -21.75
C ALA A 22 -7.97 -24.40 -21.07
N ALA A 23 -7.98 -24.43 -19.74
CA ALA A 23 -8.67 -23.39 -18.99
C ALA A 23 -7.80 -22.13 -19.15
N GLU A 24 -8.24 -21.23 -20.02
CA GLU A 24 -7.90 -19.82 -19.91
C GLU A 24 -8.04 -19.43 -18.44
N LYS A 25 -6.93 -18.98 -17.84
CA LYS A 25 -6.85 -18.66 -16.43
C LYS A 25 -7.68 -17.39 -16.22
N GLU A 26 -8.99 -17.55 -15.95
CA GLU A 26 -9.82 -16.45 -15.48
C GLU A 26 -9.09 -15.77 -14.32
N SER A 27 -8.85 -14.46 -14.45
CA SER A 27 -8.30 -13.66 -13.37
C SER A 27 -9.37 -13.53 -12.29
N THR A 28 -9.31 -14.44 -11.30
CA THR A 28 -10.24 -14.50 -10.15
C THR A 28 -9.87 -13.51 -9.04
N SER A 29 -9.17 -12.42 -9.36
CA SER A 29 -8.75 -11.46 -8.34
C SER A 29 -9.96 -10.74 -7.78
N ARG A 30 -10.23 -10.94 -6.49
CA ARG A 30 -11.25 -10.18 -5.75
C ARG A 30 -10.74 -8.81 -5.30
N ILE A 31 -9.50 -8.44 -5.62
CA ILE A 31 -8.94 -7.14 -5.27
C ILE A 31 -9.48 -6.11 -6.26
N ARG A 32 -10.33 -5.21 -5.78
CA ARG A 32 -10.88 -4.12 -6.58
C ARG A 32 -9.91 -2.96 -6.69
N SER A 33 -9.24 -2.63 -5.59
CA SER A 33 -8.20 -1.61 -5.52
C SER A 33 -7.24 -1.92 -4.37
N TYR A 34 -6.04 -1.36 -4.44
CA TYR A 34 -5.04 -1.50 -3.39
C TYR A 34 -4.18 -0.25 -3.32
N ASP A 35 -3.47 -0.15 -2.20
CA ASP A 35 -2.50 0.88 -1.87
C ASP A 35 -1.26 0.20 -1.26
N SER A 36 -0.26 0.98 -0.87
CA SER A 36 0.99 0.55 -0.24
C SER A 36 0.82 -0.18 1.10
N GLY A 37 -0.34 -0.09 1.75
CA GLY A 37 -0.62 -0.75 3.04
C GLY A 37 -2.08 -1.17 3.25
N SER A 38 -2.88 -1.18 2.19
CA SER A 38 -4.30 -1.55 2.27
C SER A 38 -4.82 -2.11 0.94
N LEU A 39 -5.93 -2.82 1.00
CA LEU A 39 -6.70 -3.21 -0.18
C LEU A 39 -8.20 -3.17 0.09
N ILE A 40 -8.96 -2.98 -0.98
CA ILE A 40 -10.41 -3.12 -0.97
C ILE A 40 -10.78 -4.29 -1.89
N GLN A 41 -11.54 -5.23 -1.36
CA GLN A 41 -12.07 -6.32 -2.18
C GLN A 41 -13.33 -5.89 -2.96
N SER A 42 -13.75 -6.71 -3.93
CA SER A 42 -14.92 -6.48 -4.77
C SER A 42 -16.22 -6.31 -3.99
N ASP A 43 -16.30 -6.90 -2.81
CA ASP A 43 -17.43 -6.76 -1.88
C ASP A 43 -17.39 -5.47 -1.02
N GLY A 44 -16.40 -4.60 -1.25
CA GLY A 44 -16.21 -3.36 -0.51
C GLY A 44 -15.59 -3.55 0.88
N SER A 45 -15.10 -4.74 1.22
CA SER A 45 -14.37 -4.97 2.47
C SER A 45 -12.96 -4.37 2.42
N LEU A 46 -12.59 -3.67 3.49
CA LEU A 46 -11.27 -3.08 3.67
C LEU A 46 -10.35 -4.03 4.44
N TRP A 47 -9.11 -4.13 3.96
CA TRP A 47 -8.08 -4.96 4.55
C TRP A 47 -6.81 -4.13 4.70
N LEU A 48 -6.19 -4.20 5.88
CA LEU A 48 -5.02 -3.40 6.24
C LEU A 48 -3.84 -4.29 6.60
N TRP A 49 -2.63 -3.80 6.36
CA TRP A 49 -1.40 -4.39 6.90
C TRP A 49 -0.36 -3.29 7.22
N GLY A 50 0.73 -3.72 7.84
CA GLY A 50 1.74 -2.85 8.41
C GLY A 50 1.52 -2.61 9.91
N TYR A 51 2.54 -2.08 10.58
CA TYR A 51 2.60 -1.85 12.03
C TYR A 51 2.30 -3.11 12.81
N ASN A 52 1.10 -3.27 13.35
CA ASN A 52 0.73 -4.41 14.18
C ASN A 52 0.11 -5.56 13.37
N GLN A 53 -0.14 -5.36 12.07
CA GLN A 53 -0.71 -6.36 11.15
C GLN A 53 0.35 -6.83 10.16
N SER A 54 0.91 -8.02 10.40
CA SER A 54 1.92 -8.61 9.51
C SER A 54 1.37 -9.08 8.16
N VAL A 55 0.05 -9.20 8.04
CA VAL A 55 -0.66 -9.67 6.85
C VAL A 55 -1.97 -8.90 6.67
N PRO A 56 -2.60 -8.93 5.48
CA PRO A 56 -3.92 -8.34 5.29
C PRO A 56 -4.93 -8.85 6.33
N THR A 57 -5.43 -7.91 7.13
CA THR A 57 -6.37 -8.15 8.22
C THR A 57 -7.64 -7.37 7.94
N ARG A 58 -8.81 -8.03 7.99
CA ARG A 58 -10.09 -7.42 7.66
C ARG A 58 -10.53 -6.41 8.71
N VAL A 59 -11.08 -5.32 8.22
CA VAL A 59 -11.80 -4.31 8.99
C VAL A 59 -13.30 -4.67 9.00
N GLU A 60 -13.83 -5.07 10.16
CA GLU A 60 -15.18 -5.66 10.26
C GLU A 60 -16.32 -4.62 10.36
N ASP A 61 -16.07 -3.42 10.90
CA ASP A 61 -17.15 -2.48 11.26
C ASP A 61 -17.53 -1.46 10.17
N LYS A 62 -16.93 -1.56 8.98
CA LYS A 62 -17.13 -0.61 7.87
C LYS A 62 -17.16 -1.32 6.51
N PRO A 63 -18.30 -1.94 6.13
CA PRO A 63 -18.48 -2.46 4.77
C PRO A 63 -18.62 -1.31 3.76
N ASN A 64 -18.58 -1.65 2.47
CA ASN A 64 -18.82 -0.71 1.36
C ASN A 64 -17.82 0.44 1.27
N VAL A 65 -16.56 0.21 1.67
CA VAL A 65 -15.47 1.15 1.40
C VAL A 65 -15.32 1.28 -0.11
N VAL A 66 -15.16 2.50 -0.62
CA VAL A 66 -15.02 2.81 -2.04
C VAL A 66 -13.57 3.13 -2.39
N ARG A 67 -12.92 3.96 -1.59
CA ARG A 67 -11.58 4.49 -1.86
C ARG A 67 -10.81 4.66 -0.56
N THR A 68 -9.49 4.47 -0.65
CA THR A 68 -8.52 4.77 0.40
C THR A 68 -7.58 5.89 -0.05
N PHE A 69 -7.07 6.63 0.91
CA PHE A 69 -6.06 7.66 0.76
C PHE A 69 -4.95 7.35 1.78
N SER A 70 -3.85 6.77 1.32
CA SER A 70 -2.73 6.43 2.20
C SER A 70 -1.69 7.55 2.28
N ASN A 71 -0.79 7.45 3.26
CA ASN A 71 0.39 8.31 3.43
C ASN A 71 0.09 9.80 3.68
N ILE A 72 -1.09 10.10 4.23
CA ILE A 72 -1.51 11.49 4.38
C ILE A 72 -0.78 12.17 5.54
N LEU A 73 -0.60 11.51 6.71
CA LEU A 73 -0.48 12.22 8.00
C LEU A 73 0.76 11.87 8.83
N ASN A 74 1.20 10.62 8.73
CA ASN A 74 2.38 9.98 9.28
C ASN A 74 2.42 8.58 8.63
N GLU A 75 3.56 7.89 8.61
CA GLU A 75 3.56 6.50 8.16
C GLU A 75 2.49 5.75 8.99
N GLY A 76 1.42 5.31 8.33
CA GLY A 76 0.37 4.48 8.92
C GLY A 76 -1.07 5.01 8.84
N ASP A 77 -1.33 6.30 8.95
CA ASP A 77 -2.73 6.76 8.98
C ASP A 77 -3.46 6.54 7.65
N LEU A 78 -4.74 6.17 7.73
CA LEU A 78 -5.58 5.89 6.55
C LEU A 78 -6.89 6.67 6.62
N VAL A 79 -7.12 7.50 5.60
CA VAL A 79 -8.46 8.06 5.33
C VAL A 79 -9.12 7.22 4.26
N PHE A 80 -10.42 7.00 4.35
CA PHE A 80 -11.18 6.26 3.37
C PHE A 80 -12.60 6.80 3.25
N THR A 81 -13.25 6.52 2.12
CA THR A 81 -14.65 6.88 1.89
C THR A 81 -15.53 5.65 1.74
N LEU A 82 -16.77 5.78 2.19
CA LEU A 82 -17.82 4.79 2.00
C LEU A 82 -18.66 5.10 0.76
N GLN A 83 -19.53 4.17 0.38
CA GLN A 83 -20.46 4.32 -0.75
C GLN A 83 -21.48 5.45 -0.55
N ASP A 84 -21.76 5.83 0.70
CA ASP A 84 -22.60 6.99 1.03
C ASP A 84 -21.83 8.33 0.97
N HIS A 85 -20.59 8.30 0.45
CA HIS A 85 -19.66 9.42 0.30
C HIS A 85 -19.06 9.96 1.61
N SER A 86 -19.40 9.40 2.77
CA SER A 86 -18.82 9.81 4.05
C SER A 86 -17.34 9.44 4.16
N ALA A 87 -16.55 10.32 4.78
CA ALA A 87 -15.13 10.10 5.02
C ALA A 87 -14.85 9.67 6.46
N TRP A 88 -13.90 8.75 6.60
CA TRP A 88 -13.53 8.13 7.87
C TRP A 88 -12.01 7.98 7.98
N TYR A 89 -11.55 7.90 9.20
CA TYR A 89 -10.13 7.81 9.56
C TYR A 89 -9.84 6.58 10.42
N VAL A 90 -8.68 5.96 10.18
CA VAL A 90 -8.08 4.90 11.01
C VAL A 90 -6.67 5.30 11.46
N PRO A 91 -6.42 5.45 12.77
CA PRO A 91 -5.07 5.59 13.30
C PRO A 91 -4.37 4.23 13.31
N ARG A 92 -3.22 4.08 12.62
CA ARG A 92 -2.50 2.77 12.60
C ARG A 92 -1.62 2.50 13.84
N ASN A 93 -1.45 3.46 14.75
CA ASN A 93 -0.54 3.32 15.90
C ASN A 93 -1.11 2.54 17.10
N ASN A 94 -2.35 2.04 17.06
CA ASN A 94 -2.91 1.29 18.21
C ASN A 94 -4.02 0.30 17.82
N ILE A 95 -3.72 -0.62 16.90
CA ILE A 95 -4.66 -1.72 16.59
C ILE A 95 -4.41 -2.85 17.58
N SER A 96 -4.85 -2.67 18.82
CA SER A 96 -5.11 -3.75 19.77
C SER A 96 -6.63 -3.99 19.81
N GLU A 97 -7.03 -5.19 19.39
CA GLU A 97 -8.33 -5.83 19.60
C GLU A 97 -9.59 -5.21 18.94
N SER A 98 -9.59 -3.95 18.51
CA SER A 98 -10.59 -3.42 17.55
C SER A 98 -10.07 -2.14 16.88
N VAL A 99 -10.12 -2.10 15.55
CA VAL A 99 -9.81 -0.87 14.80
C VAL A 99 -10.93 0.13 15.07
N LYS A 100 -10.66 1.21 15.81
CA LYS A 100 -11.66 2.28 16.02
C LYS A 100 -11.67 3.23 14.84
N PHE A 101 -12.84 3.43 14.26
CA PHE A 101 -13.07 4.39 13.18
C PHE A 101 -13.49 5.73 13.74
N ILE A 102 -12.90 6.79 13.21
CA ILE A 102 -13.27 8.16 13.54
C ILE A 102 -13.97 8.75 12.32
N SER A 103 -15.21 9.20 12.49
CA SER A 103 -15.93 9.93 11.46
C SER A 103 -15.23 11.27 11.22
N LEU A 104 -15.00 11.63 9.97
CA LEU A 104 -14.53 12.97 9.60
C LEU A 104 -15.75 13.82 9.23
N GLU A 105 -16.43 14.33 10.26
CA GLU A 105 -17.65 15.12 10.08
C GLU A 105 -17.40 16.34 9.17
N GLY A 106 -18.35 16.59 8.28
CA GLY A 106 -18.27 17.66 7.28
C GLY A 106 -17.55 17.28 5.98
N LEU A 107 -16.86 16.13 5.92
CA LEU A 107 -16.26 15.63 4.69
C LEU A 107 -17.21 14.68 3.96
N GLN A 108 -17.51 15.04 2.71
CA GLN A 108 -18.32 14.27 1.79
C GLN A 108 -17.70 14.32 0.40
N ASN A 109 -17.79 13.22 -0.33
CA ASN A 109 -17.37 13.10 -1.73
C ASN A 109 -15.93 13.55 -2.01
N ILE A 110 -15.02 13.24 -1.09
CA ILE A 110 -13.60 13.61 -1.20
C ILE A 110 -12.87 12.76 -2.26
N VAL A 111 -11.96 13.40 -2.98
CA VAL A 111 -11.14 12.79 -4.05
C VAL A 111 -9.65 12.86 -3.79
N ASP A 112 -9.21 13.70 -2.85
CA ASP A 112 -7.83 13.72 -2.34
C ASP A 112 -7.79 14.25 -0.89
N VAL A 113 -6.75 13.85 -0.16
CA VAL A 113 -6.44 14.38 1.17
C VAL A 113 -4.93 14.52 1.29
N ARG A 114 -4.47 15.70 1.69
CA ARG A 114 -3.04 16.04 1.85
C ARG A 114 -2.79 16.61 3.23
N SER A 115 -1.60 16.40 3.77
CA SER A 115 -1.18 17.13 4.97
C SER A 115 0.20 17.73 4.82
N MET A 116 0.41 18.83 5.54
CA MET A 116 1.69 19.45 5.74
C MET A 116 1.69 20.03 7.16
N ASN A 117 2.70 19.66 7.95
CA ASN A 117 2.85 20.10 9.34
C ASN A 117 1.56 19.87 10.17
N ASP A 118 0.94 20.95 10.66
CA ASP A 118 -0.27 20.95 11.47
C ASP A 118 -1.56 21.08 10.61
N HIS A 119 -1.47 21.23 9.29
CA HIS A 119 -2.64 21.42 8.42
C HIS A 119 -2.94 20.19 7.56
N VAL A 120 -4.23 19.86 7.45
CA VAL A 120 -4.75 18.81 6.58
C VAL A 120 -5.77 19.43 5.64
N LEU A 121 -5.58 19.23 4.33
CA LEU A 121 -6.52 19.65 3.31
C LEU A 121 -7.23 18.42 2.72
N ALA A 122 -8.54 18.54 2.53
CA ALA A 122 -9.36 17.58 1.81
C ALA A 122 -9.98 18.27 0.58
N LEU A 123 -9.89 17.61 -0.58
CA LEU A 123 -10.45 18.09 -1.84
C LEU A 123 -11.71 17.29 -2.17
N SER A 124 -12.83 17.96 -2.41
CA SER A 124 -14.08 17.34 -2.88
C SER A 124 -14.07 17.16 -4.40
N ALA A 125 -14.90 16.24 -4.91
CA ALA A 125 -15.04 16.03 -6.36
C ALA A 125 -15.58 17.26 -7.11
N GLU A 126 -16.27 18.15 -6.41
CA GLU A 126 -16.80 19.43 -6.91
C GLU A 126 -15.74 20.55 -6.89
N GLY A 127 -14.53 20.25 -6.43
CA GLY A 127 -13.42 21.20 -6.34
C GLY A 127 -13.51 22.15 -5.15
N THR A 128 -14.23 21.77 -4.10
CA THR A 128 -14.22 22.47 -2.81
C THR A 128 -13.05 22.00 -1.97
N VAL A 129 -12.33 22.93 -1.35
CA VAL A 129 -11.23 22.60 -0.42
C VAL A 129 -11.70 22.81 1.02
N LEU A 130 -11.45 21.82 1.87
CA LEU A 130 -11.69 21.88 3.30
C LEU A 130 -10.36 21.73 4.05
N SER A 131 -10.22 22.45 5.16
CA SER A 131 -9.04 22.38 6.02
C SER A 131 -9.41 21.96 7.44
N ALA A 132 -8.54 21.20 8.07
CA ALA A 132 -8.55 20.97 9.51
C ALA A 132 -7.13 21.08 10.07
N ASP A 133 -7.03 21.56 11.31
CA ASP A 133 -5.76 21.55 12.05
C ASP A 133 -5.60 20.24 12.81
N ARG A 134 -4.35 19.79 12.94
CA ARG A 134 -3.98 18.67 13.80
C ARG A 134 -4.07 19.12 15.26
N ILE A 135 -4.71 18.32 16.10
CA ILE A 135 -4.76 18.59 17.54
C ILE A 135 -3.39 18.20 18.13
N LYS A 136 -2.69 19.17 18.73
CA LYS A 136 -1.40 18.93 19.39
C LYS A 136 -1.49 17.77 20.38
N ASN A 137 -0.52 16.85 20.31
CA ASN A 137 -0.40 15.64 21.14
C ASN A 137 -1.39 14.48 20.85
N GLY A 138 -2.07 14.45 19.70
CA GLY A 138 -2.90 13.32 19.29
C GLY A 138 -2.92 13.06 17.77
N SER A 139 -3.43 11.88 17.38
CA SER A 139 -3.70 11.52 15.97
C SER A 139 -5.02 12.09 15.45
N ASN A 140 -5.65 13.02 16.18
CA ASN A 140 -7.00 13.52 15.91
C ASN A 140 -6.97 14.85 15.15
N PHE A 141 -7.99 15.06 14.31
CA PHE A 141 -8.24 16.30 13.57
C PHE A 141 -9.22 17.19 14.32
N GLY A 142 -9.06 18.51 14.15
CA GLY A 142 -10.16 19.43 14.35
C GLY A 142 -11.28 19.19 13.33
N SER A 143 -12.39 19.89 13.49
CA SER A 143 -13.48 19.86 12.52
C SER A 143 -13.02 20.47 11.19
N PHE A 144 -13.34 19.80 10.08
CA PHE A 144 -13.06 20.34 8.75
C PHE A 144 -13.93 21.55 8.47
N GLN A 145 -13.30 22.62 7.98
CA GLN A 145 -13.95 23.86 7.59
C GLN A 145 -13.67 24.15 6.12
N THR A 146 -14.67 24.63 5.40
CA THR A 146 -14.50 25.05 4.00
C THR A 146 -13.58 26.26 3.91
N LEU A 147 -12.61 26.20 3.01
CA LEU A 147 -11.77 27.34 2.66
C LEU A 147 -12.50 28.23 1.65
N PHE A 148 -12.98 29.39 2.10
CA PHE A 148 -13.63 30.36 1.23
C PHE A 148 -12.63 31.17 0.42
N GLY A 149 -12.98 31.50 -0.83
CA GLY A 149 -12.11 32.25 -1.75
C GLY A 149 -11.21 31.37 -2.63
N ILE A 150 -11.29 30.05 -2.50
CA ILE A 150 -10.69 29.09 -3.42
C ILE A 150 -11.68 27.98 -3.77
N ASP A 151 -12.03 27.89 -5.05
CA ASP A 151 -13.02 26.95 -5.59
C ASP A 151 -12.59 26.40 -6.95
N GLY A 152 -13.31 25.39 -7.44
CA GLY A 152 -13.04 24.77 -8.73
C GLY A 152 -11.64 24.17 -8.81
N VAL A 153 -11.14 23.66 -7.68
CA VAL A 153 -9.81 23.07 -7.54
C VAL A 153 -9.83 21.63 -8.04
N THR A 154 -8.81 21.24 -8.80
CA THR A 154 -8.63 19.86 -9.31
C THR A 154 -7.49 19.12 -8.64
N ASP A 155 -6.52 19.85 -8.09
CA ASP A 155 -5.36 19.28 -7.43
C ASP A 155 -4.82 20.25 -6.37
N VAL A 156 -4.29 19.69 -5.30
CA VAL A 156 -3.70 20.42 -4.18
C VAL A 156 -2.36 19.79 -3.85
N ASP A 157 -1.35 20.63 -3.72
CA ASP A 157 -0.05 20.20 -3.22
C ASP A 157 0.58 21.30 -2.38
N GLY A 158 1.68 20.99 -1.70
CA GLY A 158 2.41 22.02 -1.00
C GLY A 158 3.87 21.71 -0.76
N TYR A 159 4.62 22.76 -0.43
CA TYR A 159 6.03 22.70 -0.10
C TYR A 159 6.40 23.78 0.92
N TYR A 160 7.62 23.66 1.47
CA TYR A 160 8.16 24.64 2.40
C TYR A 160 9.04 25.65 1.67
N GLU A 161 8.89 26.93 2.03
CA GLU A 161 9.78 28.00 1.61
C GLU A 161 10.85 28.24 2.68
N GLU A 162 12.12 28.18 2.26
CA GLU A 162 13.25 28.54 3.10
C GLU A 162 13.32 30.08 3.21
N ARG A 163 12.67 30.58 4.27
CA ARG A 163 12.59 32.00 4.67
C ARG A 163 13.07 32.16 6.12
N PRO A 164 13.37 33.39 6.58
CA PRO A 164 13.79 33.64 7.97
C PRO A 164 12.78 33.12 9.00
N GLN A 165 11.49 33.18 8.67
CA GLN A 165 10.43 32.46 9.34
C GLN A 165 9.99 31.38 8.37
N TYR A 166 10.06 30.11 8.77
CA TYR A 166 9.66 28.98 7.92
C TYR A 166 8.20 29.19 7.48
N GLU A 167 7.94 29.15 6.17
CA GLU A 167 6.60 29.36 5.62
C GLU A 167 6.12 28.17 4.81
N GLU A 168 4.88 27.78 5.07
CA GLU A 168 4.17 26.75 4.32
C GLU A 168 3.47 27.35 3.11
N ARG A 169 3.73 26.76 1.95
CA ARG A 169 3.09 27.12 0.69
C ARG A 169 2.19 25.98 0.22
N TRP A 170 0.91 26.25 0.22
CA TRP A 170 -0.12 25.46 -0.45
C TRP A 170 -0.39 26.01 -1.84
N LEU A 171 -0.59 25.10 -2.78
CA LEU A 171 -0.89 25.36 -4.18
C LEU A 171 -2.21 24.71 -4.54
N PHE A 172 -2.97 25.40 -5.37
CA PHE A 172 -4.30 24.99 -5.81
C PHE A 172 -4.34 25.10 -7.32
N LEU A 173 -4.40 23.96 -8.01
CA LEU A 173 -4.64 23.93 -9.45
C LEU A 173 -6.14 23.98 -9.68
N LYS A 174 -6.61 24.93 -10.48
CA LYS A 174 -8.03 25.08 -10.84
C LYS A 174 -8.36 24.38 -12.16
N HIS A 175 -9.64 24.10 -12.39
CA HIS A 175 -10.17 23.53 -13.64
C HIS A 175 -9.81 24.33 -14.90
N ASP A 176 -9.61 25.64 -14.77
CA ASP A 176 -9.21 26.52 -15.88
C ASP A 176 -7.70 26.47 -16.18
N GLY A 177 -6.93 25.66 -15.44
CA GLY A 177 -5.49 25.54 -15.59
C GLY A 177 -4.68 26.67 -14.93
N SER A 178 -5.32 27.55 -14.15
CA SER A 178 -4.61 28.52 -13.31
C SER A 178 -4.11 27.88 -12.01
N VAL A 179 -2.98 28.35 -11.51
CA VAL A 179 -2.44 27.92 -10.20
C VAL A 179 -2.53 29.08 -9.23
N TRP A 180 -3.08 28.80 -8.07
CA TRP A 180 -3.23 29.72 -6.96
C TRP A 180 -2.39 29.27 -5.79
N LYS A 181 -2.01 30.20 -4.92
CA LYS A 181 -1.32 29.92 -3.68
C LYS A 181 -2.07 30.53 -2.49
N ASN A 182 -1.87 29.94 -1.32
CA ASN A 182 -2.33 30.56 -0.09
C ASN A 182 -1.52 31.81 0.26
N THR A 183 -2.16 32.72 0.96
CA THR A 183 -1.53 33.72 1.82
C THR A 183 -1.36 33.15 3.24
N LYS A 184 -0.76 33.94 4.14
CA LYS A 184 -0.41 33.50 5.49
C LYS A 184 -1.63 32.87 6.21
N ALA A 185 -1.42 31.68 6.78
CA ALA A 185 -2.41 30.92 7.54
C ALA A 185 -3.71 30.52 6.80
N LEU A 186 -3.65 30.29 5.48
CA LEU A 186 -4.79 29.85 4.65
C LEU A 186 -5.99 30.83 4.65
N GLN A 187 -5.78 32.10 5.02
CA GLN A 187 -6.86 33.10 5.12
C GLN A 187 -7.18 33.81 3.80
N GLY A 188 -6.36 33.64 2.78
CA GLY A 188 -6.56 34.23 1.47
C GLY A 188 -5.81 33.47 0.40
N PHE A 189 -6.16 33.75 -0.86
CA PHE A 189 -5.63 33.03 -2.02
C PHE A 189 -5.36 34.02 -3.14
N GLU A 190 -4.25 33.83 -3.85
CA GLU A 190 -3.87 34.67 -4.98
C GLU A 190 -3.31 33.83 -6.14
N PRO A 191 -3.57 34.23 -7.40
CA PRO A 191 -3.04 33.52 -8.55
C PRO A 191 -1.52 33.71 -8.67
N ILE A 192 -0.85 32.73 -9.25
CA ILE A 192 0.54 32.85 -9.71
C ILE A 192 0.48 33.23 -11.21
N PRO A 193 0.65 34.51 -11.60
CA PRO A 193 0.24 34.98 -12.93
C PRO A 193 0.98 34.32 -14.12
N SER A 194 2.18 33.81 -13.87
CA SER A 194 3.04 33.12 -14.85
C SER A 194 2.60 31.67 -15.13
N LEU A 195 1.74 31.10 -14.28
CA LEU A 195 1.27 29.72 -14.35
C LEU A 195 -0.17 29.67 -14.87
N LYS A 196 -0.29 29.47 -16.19
CA LYS A 196 -1.53 29.24 -16.93
C LYS A 196 -1.40 27.97 -17.76
N ASP A 197 -2.55 27.39 -18.12
CA ASP A 197 -2.65 26.14 -18.87
C ASP A 197 -1.92 24.97 -18.19
N ILE A 198 -1.94 24.95 -16.85
CA ILE A 198 -1.29 23.92 -16.04
C ILE A 198 -2.19 22.68 -15.95
N THR A 199 -1.57 21.51 -16.05
CA THR A 199 -2.24 20.21 -15.97
C THR A 199 -1.80 19.37 -14.78
N ALA A 200 -0.68 19.71 -14.16
CA ALA A 200 -0.22 19.08 -12.92
C ALA A 200 0.67 20.04 -12.13
N ILE A 201 0.60 19.95 -10.81
CA ILE A 201 1.47 20.65 -9.87
C ILE A 201 2.21 19.62 -9.00
N SER A 202 3.44 19.94 -8.60
CA SER A 202 4.23 19.12 -7.68
C SER A 202 5.28 20.00 -7.00
N LYS A 203 5.07 20.34 -5.73
CA LYS A 203 5.90 21.28 -4.97
C LYS A 203 6.10 22.58 -5.77
N ASN A 204 7.34 23.04 -5.92
CA ASN A 204 7.68 24.25 -6.65
C ASN A 204 7.80 24.05 -8.18
N ILE A 205 7.13 23.04 -8.74
CA ILE A 205 7.17 22.65 -10.16
C ILE A 205 5.74 22.51 -10.70
N ALA A 206 5.54 22.88 -11.96
CA ALA A 206 4.27 22.71 -12.66
C ALA A 206 4.47 22.22 -14.11
N LEU A 207 3.54 21.40 -14.60
CA LEU A 207 3.48 20.92 -15.98
C LEU A 207 2.40 21.69 -16.74
N LYS A 208 2.77 22.32 -17.85
CA LYS A 208 1.82 22.92 -18.79
C LYS A 208 1.27 21.90 -19.78
N LYS A 209 0.08 22.20 -20.30
CA LYS A 209 -0.61 21.41 -21.33
C LYS A 209 0.22 21.18 -22.60
N ASP A 210 1.08 22.13 -22.94
CA ASP A 210 1.99 22.01 -24.08
C ASP A 210 3.12 20.98 -23.86
N GLY A 211 3.38 20.58 -22.62
CA GLY A 211 4.43 19.64 -22.21
C GLY A 211 5.67 20.32 -21.62
N THR A 212 5.66 21.64 -21.47
CA THR A 212 6.76 22.37 -20.82
C THR A 212 6.66 22.29 -19.30
N VAL A 213 7.81 22.16 -18.64
CA VAL A 213 7.90 22.14 -17.18
C VAL A 213 8.41 23.48 -16.67
N TRP A 214 7.76 24.01 -15.66
CA TRP A 214 8.05 25.30 -15.05
C TRP A 214 8.38 25.12 -13.57
N THR A 215 9.31 25.93 -13.06
CA THR A 215 9.72 25.91 -11.66
C THR A 215 9.90 27.33 -11.14
N TRP A 216 9.73 27.52 -9.83
CA TRP A 216 10.00 28.78 -9.15
C TRP A 216 10.87 28.56 -7.89
N PRO A 217 11.45 29.63 -7.32
CA PRO A 217 12.31 29.50 -6.14
C PRO A 217 11.58 28.92 -4.93
N LYS A 218 12.27 28.04 -4.18
CA LYS A 218 11.89 27.60 -2.84
C LYS A 218 12.74 28.23 -1.73
N VAL A 219 13.86 28.84 -2.10
CA VAL A 219 14.80 29.50 -1.19
C VAL A 219 14.79 31.00 -1.48
N PHE A 220 14.64 31.82 -0.44
CA PHE A 220 14.54 33.28 -0.55
C PHE A 220 15.58 33.94 0.36
N GLU A 221 16.06 35.12 -0.03
CA GLU A 221 17.02 35.86 0.79
C GLU A 221 16.37 36.40 2.08
N LYS A 222 17.19 36.62 3.11
CA LYS A 222 16.73 36.95 4.46
C LYS A 222 15.90 38.25 4.56
N ASN A 223 16.01 39.13 3.55
CA ASN A 223 15.36 40.44 3.50
C ASN A 223 14.32 40.59 2.37
N THR A 224 13.97 39.49 1.69
CA THR A 224 12.97 39.49 0.62
C THR A 224 11.57 39.55 1.23
N THR A 225 10.83 40.61 0.96
CA THR A 225 9.43 40.74 1.44
C THR A 225 8.50 39.73 0.77
N SER A 226 7.40 39.37 1.44
CA SER A 226 6.42 38.35 1.01
C SER A 226 5.70 38.68 -0.31
N SER A 227 5.87 39.89 -0.85
CA SER A 227 5.27 40.37 -2.10
C SER A 227 6.06 40.06 -3.36
N ASP A 228 7.25 39.46 -3.24
CA ASP A 228 7.99 39.04 -4.42
C ASP A 228 7.25 37.86 -5.06
N ILE A 229 6.51 38.21 -6.11
CA ILE A 229 5.73 37.33 -6.97
C ILE A 229 6.59 36.11 -7.30
N LEU A 230 6.06 34.91 -7.04
CA LEU A 230 6.68 33.66 -7.50
C LEU A 230 6.85 33.74 -9.02
N SER A 231 8.06 34.05 -9.46
CA SER A 231 8.40 34.16 -10.87
C SER A 231 8.76 32.77 -11.39
N ALA A 232 7.76 32.06 -11.90
CA ALA A 232 7.98 30.78 -12.54
C ALA A 232 8.77 30.96 -13.84
N SER A 233 9.72 30.06 -14.06
CA SER A 233 10.55 30.00 -15.26
C SER A 233 10.52 28.58 -15.83
N GLN A 234 10.65 28.47 -17.15
CA GLN A 234 10.66 27.17 -17.82
C GLN A 234 12.00 26.48 -17.63
N ILE A 235 11.96 25.18 -17.29
CA ILE A 235 13.10 24.27 -17.35
C ILE A 235 13.32 23.88 -18.82
N GLN A 236 14.27 24.54 -19.49
CA GLN A 236 14.45 24.47 -20.95
C GLN A 236 14.64 23.04 -21.49
N ALA A 237 15.28 22.15 -20.72
CA ALA A 237 15.50 20.76 -21.12
C ALA A 237 14.20 19.91 -21.19
N LEU A 238 13.11 20.38 -20.56
CA LEU A 238 11.86 19.63 -20.39
C LEU A 238 10.72 20.28 -21.20
N SER A 239 10.59 19.87 -22.46
CA SER A 239 9.67 20.49 -23.44
C SER A 239 8.61 19.57 -24.06
N ASP A 240 8.58 18.29 -23.69
CA ASP A 240 7.59 17.30 -24.19
C ASP A 240 7.13 16.35 -23.06
N ILE A 241 7.00 16.89 -21.85
CA ILE A 241 6.67 16.11 -20.66
C ILE A 241 5.18 15.77 -20.61
N LYS A 242 4.89 14.54 -20.23
CA LYS A 242 3.54 14.01 -20.01
C LYS A 242 3.22 13.89 -18.52
N THR A 243 4.19 13.54 -17.69
CA THR A 243 3.98 13.20 -16.28
C THR A 243 5.11 13.71 -15.43
N LEU A 244 4.77 14.29 -14.27
CA LEU A 244 5.70 14.64 -13.19
C LEU A 244 5.49 13.70 -12.01
N LYS A 245 6.59 13.34 -11.33
CA LYS A 245 6.60 12.59 -10.06
C LYS A 245 7.67 13.18 -9.15
N ASN A 246 7.46 13.10 -7.86
CA ASN A 246 8.44 13.54 -6.87
C ASN A 246 8.47 12.62 -5.65
N ASN A 247 9.60 12.63 -4.95
CA ASN A 247 9.71 12.16 -3.58
C ASN A 247 10.80 12.96 -2.88
N GLY A 248 10.47 13.63 -1.78
CA GLY A 248 11.42 14.56 -1.15
C GLY A 248 11.89 15.62 -2.14
N SER A 249 13.20 15.85 -2.24
CA SER A 249 13.78 16.82 -3.18
C SER A 249 14.05 16.25 -4.57
N SER A 250 13.82 14.96 -4.80
CA SER A 250 14.11 14.28 -6.07
C SER A 250 12.88 14.25 -6.96
N ASN A 251 13.08 14.52 -8.24
CA ASN A 251 12.03 14.74 -9.23
C ASN A 251 12.26 13.84 -10.44
N LEU A 252 11.17 13.38 -11.02
CA LEU A 252 11.15 12.56 -12.22
C LEU A 252 10.13 13.10 -13.21
N ALA A 253 10.44 12.97 -14.49
CA ALA A 253 9.49 13.26 -15.54
C ALA A 253 9.48 12.16 -16.61
N ILE A 254 8.29 11.85 -17.10
CA ILE A 254 8.11 10.95 -18.25
C ILE A 254 7.67 11.82 -19.42
N ASP A 255 8.39 11.76 -20.52
CA ASP A 255 8.01 12.48 -21.74
C ASP A 255 7.00 11.71 -22.60
N ARG A 256 6.42 12.37 -23.61
CA ARG A 256 5.43 11.74 -24.49
C ARG A 256 5.99 10.57 -25.31
N GLN A 257 7.32 10.43 -25.39
CA GLN A 257 8.02 9.32 -26.04
C GLN A 257 8.29 8.16 -25.08
N GLY A 258 7.89 8.28 -23.80
CA GLY A 258 8.12 7.25 -22.79
C GLY A 258 9.57 7.17 -22.30
N ARG A 259 10.32 8.28 -22.38
CA ARG A 259 11.68 8.38 -21.82
C ARG A 259 11.63 9.01 -20.42
N LEU A 260 12.63 8.70 -19.61
CA LEU A 260 12.70 9.10 -18.21
C LEU A 260 13.74 10.20 -17.98
N TRP A 261 13.35 11.23 -17.26
CA TRP A 261 14.20 12.33 -16.83
C TRP A 261 14.30 12.37 -15.30
N PHE A 262 15.45 12.74 -14.77
CA PHE A 262 15.70 12.92 -13.34
C PHE A 262 16.39 14.25 -13.04
N TRP A 263 16.02 14.89 -11.94
CA TRP A 263 16.77 15.98 -11.30
C TRP A 263 16.41 16.05 -9.81
N GLY A 264 17.19 16.77 -9.01
CA GLY A 264 17.02 16.88 -7.56
C GLY A 264 18.13 16.15 -6.82
N GLU A 265 17.81 15.53 -5.68
CA GLU A 265 18.84 14.98 -4.78
C GLU A 265 19.23 13.54 -5.12
N THR A 266 20.54 13.27 -5.15
CA THR A 266 21.14 11.93 -5.00
C THR A 266 21.79 11.80 -3.64
N VAL A 267 22.21 10.59 -3.25
CA VAL A 267 22.67 10.32 -1.88
C VAL A 267 23.97 9.52 -1.83
N THR A 268 24.84 9.84 -0.88
CA THR A 268 25.98 8.99 -0.49
C THR A 268 25.96 8.71 1.01
N GLY A 269 26.79 7.76 1.47
CA GLY A 269 26.81 7.33 2.87
C GLY A 269 25.62 6.45 3.26
N TYR A 270 25.62 5.96 4.51
CA TYR A 270 24.60 5.05 5.05
C TYR A 270 23.87 5.69 6.25
N SER A 271 22.97 4.94 6.89
CA SER A 271 21.90 5.34 7.82
C SER A 271 22.20 6.42 8.89
N ASP A 272 23.45 6.62 9.30
CA ASP A 272 23.88 7.62 10.30
C ASP A 272 24.72 8.78 9.72
N SER A 273 25.07 8.71 8.44
CA SER A 273 26.02 9.59 7.75
C SER A 273 25.59 9.86 6.29
N THR A 274 24.29 9.97 6.03
CA THR A 274 23.78 10.22 4.68
C THR A 274 24.07 11.66 4.24
N THR A 275 24.72 11.81 3.09
CA THR A 275 24.99 13.09 2.45
C THR A 275 24.13 13.23 1.20
N TYR A 276 23.47 14.37 1.04
CA TYR A 276 22.64 14.68 -0.13
C TYR A 276 23.41 15.55 -1.11
N HIS A 277 23.29 15.25 -2.39
CA HIS A 277 23.94 15.97 -3.48
C HIS A 277 22.88 16.50 -4.44
N ASN A 278 22.89 17.81 -4.68
CA ASN A 278 21.88 18.47 -5.50
C ASN A 278 22.25 18.45 -6.98
N GLU A 279 21.42 17.82 -7.80
CA GLU A 279 21.50 17.80 -9.26
C GLU A 279 20.33 18.59 -9.88
N ASN A 280 20.46 19.92 -9.94
CA ASN A 280 19.39 20.80 -10.42
C ASN A 280 19.20 20.81 -11.94
N THR A 281 20.08 20.14 -12.69
CA THR A 281 19.97 20.05 -14.16
C THR A 281 19.31 18.72 -14.53
N PRO A 282 18.19 18.73 -15.27
CA PRO A 282 17.57 17.50 -15.75
C PRO A 282 18.52 16.64 -16.59
N VAL A 283 18.59 15.36 -16.23
CA VAL A 283 19.34 14.33 -16.93
C VAL A 283 18.36 13.34 -17.55
N LEU A 284 18.49 13.11 -18.86
CA LEU A 284 17.80 12.03 -19.57
C LEU A 284 18.46 10.69 -19.22
N LEU A 285 17.69 9.74 -18.70
CA LEU A 285 18.17 8.40 -18.35
C LEU A 285 18.02 7.47 -19.55
N THR A 286 19.11 7.30 -20.31
CA THR A 286 19.15 6.58 -21.60
C THR A 286 19.13 5.06 -21.46
N GLY A 287 19.38 4.53 -20.26
CA GLY A 287 19.40 3.08 -19.99
C GLY A 287 18.01 2.43 -19.90
N ILE A 288 16.93 3.20 -20.04
CA ILE A 288 15.55 2.71 -19.94
C ILE A 288 14.67 3.39 -20.99
N LYS A 289 13.61 2.69 -21.42
CA LYS A 289 12.64 3.15 -22.42
C LYS A 289 11.25 2.59 -22.12
N ASP A 290 10.25 3.02 -22.88
CA ASP A 290 8.87 2.54 -22.80
C ASP A 290 8.29 2.70 -21.38
N VAL A 291 8.65 3.81 -20.71
CA VAL A 291 8.26 4.08 -19.33
C VAL A 291 6.77 4.38 -19.24
N LYS A 292 6.07 3.58 -18.44
CA LYS A 292 4.64 3.72 -18.13
C LYS A 292 4.42 4.50 -16.83
N ASP A 293 5.17 4.17 -15.79
CA ASP A 293 5.11 4.84 -14.49
C ASP A 293 6.47 4.75 -13.77
N VAL A 294 6.69 5.63 -12.80
CA VAL A 294 7.98 5.71 -12.10
C VAL A 294 7.81 6.16 -10.65
N PHE A 295 8.64 5.61 -9.77
CA PHE A 295 8.61 5.83 -8.33
C PHE A 295 10.02 6.01 -7.79
N ILE A 296 10.17 6.84 -6.75
CA ILE A 296 11.39 6.88 -5.94
C ILE A 296 11.05 6.23 -4.62
N VAL A 297 11.76 5.16 -4.28
CA VAL A 297 11.51 4.39 -3.06
C VAL A 297 12.83 4.06 -2.43
N GLU A 298 12.97 4.37 -1.14
CA GLU A 298 14.24 4.27 -0.41
C GLU A 298 15.33 5.10 -1.12
N ARG A 299 16.30 4.44 -1.75
CA ARG A 299 17.42 5.03 -2.50
C ARG A 299 17.43 4.52 -3.93
N SER A 300 16.26 4.16 -4.45
CA SER A 300 16.10 3.55 -5.78
C SER A 300 15.04 4.27 -6.61
N ILE A 301 15.29 4.35 -7.92
CA ILE A 301 14.29 4.66 -8.94
C ILE A 301 13.70 3.33 -9.42
N LEU A 302 12.40 3.15 -9.25
CA LEU A 302 11.65 2.03 -9.80
C LEU A 302 10.85 2.46 -11.04
N VAL A 303 11.06 1.75 -12.15
CA VAL A 303 10.42 2.05 -13.44
C VAL A 303 9.50 0.91 -13.83
N LEU A 304 8.20 1.19 -13.97
CA LEU A 304 7.26 0.29 -14.63
C LEU A 304 7.23 0.62 -16.11
N THR A 305 7.52 -0.36 -16.96
CA THR A 305 7.43 -0.23 -18.42
C THR A 305 6.04 -0.60 -18.95
N THR A 306 5.69 -0.18 -20.17
CA THR A 306 4.43 -0.54 -20.84
C THR A 306 4.27 -2.04 -21.03
N GLY A 307 5.38 -2.78 -21.17
CA GLY A 307 5.40 -4.25 -21.23
C GLY A 307 5.25 -4.96 -19.87
N GLY A 308 5.08 -4.22 -18.77
CA GLY A 308 4.91 -4.79 -17.43
C GLY A 308 6.18 -5.29 -16.76
N ASN A 309 7.36 -4.89 -17.25
CA ASN A 309 8.63 -5.11 -16.56
C ASN A 309 8.87 -3.97 -15.56
N VAL A 310 9.40 -4.32 -14.39
CA VAL A 310 9.86 -3.36 -13.37
C VAL A 310 11.38 -3.38 -13.33
N TYR A 311 11.98 -2.22 -13.52
CA TYR A 311 13.42 -2.03 -13.42
C TYR A 311 13.76 -1.16 -12.21
N GLU A 312 14.96 -1.36 -11.67
CA GLU A 312 15.53 -0.62 -10.56
C GLU A 312 16.85 0.04 -10.99
N ALA A 313 17.03 1.31 -10.67
CA ALA A 313 18.33 1.99 -10.68
C ALA A 313 18.61 2.62 -9.32
N SER A 314 19.88 2.66 -8.92
CA SER A 314 20.32 3.26 -7.66
C SER A 314 20.39 4.78 -7.76
N LEU A 315 19.99 5.49 -6.70
CA LEU A 315 20.25 6.91 -6.47
C LEU A 315 21.54 7.14 -5.66
N GLU A 316 22.30 6.07 -5.39
CA GLU A 316 23.56 6.19 -4.66
C GLU A 316 24.68 6.72 -5.54
N GLY A 317 25.23 7.86 -5.12
CA GLY A 317 26.29 8.57 -5.81
C GLY A 317 26.17 10.08 -5.62
N GLU A 318 27.26 10.79 -5.86
CA GLU A 318 27.25 12.26 -5.85
C GLU A 318 26.44 12.83 -7.02
N LYS A 319 26.31 12.06 -8.11
CA LYS A 319 25.57 12.42 -9.33
C LYS A 319 24.87 11.21 -9.91
N LEU A 320 23.77 11.43 -10.63
CA LEU A 320 23.12 10.38 -11.42
C LEU A 320 23.52 10.51 -12.91
N PRO A 321 24.32 9.58 -13.46
CA PRO A 321 24.75 9.66 -14.85
C PRO A 321 23.63 9.27 -15.82
N SER A 322 23.66 9.80 -17.05
CA SER A 322 22.64 9.50 -18.08
C SER A 322 22.54 8.02 -18.46
N ASN A 323 23.61 7.25 -18.22
CA ASN A 323 23.71 5.82 -18.49
C ASN A 323 23.67 4.96 -17.21
N VAL A 324 23.01 5.44 -16.15
CA VAL A 324 22.80 4.66 -14.92
C VAL A 324 22.24 3.27 -15.24
N PRO A 325 22.79 2.18 -14.67
CA PRO A 325 22.33 0.84 -14.97
C PRO A 325 20.95 0.57 -14.37
N PHE A 326 20.04 0.04 -15.20
CA PHE A 326 18.74 -0.45 -14.78
C PHE A 326 18.75 -1.98 -14.71
N ARG A 327 18.54 -2.53 -13.51
CA ARG A 327 18.41 -3.97 -13.28
C ARG A 327 16.94 -4.37 -13.38
N LEU A 328 16.65 -5.45 -14.10
CA LEU A 328 15.32 -6.03 -14.08
C LEU A 328 15.01 -6.61 -12.69
N LEU A 329 13.97 -6.08 -12.03
CA LEU A 329 13.53 -6.51 -10.71
C LEU A 329 12.47 -7.61 -10.81
N THR A 330 11.45 -7.42 -11.66
CA THR A 330 10.37 -8.40 -11.88
C THR A 330 9.62 -8.12 -13.18
N LYS A 331 8.74 -9.04 -13.59
CA LYS A 331 7.94 -8.97 -14.82
C LYS A 331 6.45 -9.18 -14.52
N ASN A 332 5.63 -8.96 -15.53
CA ASN A 332 4.17 -9.17 -15.52
C ASN A 332 3.48 -8.31 -14.45
N ILE A 333 3.95 -7.06 -14.26
CA ILE A 333 3.35 -6.09 -13.34
C ILE A 333 2.35 -5.22 -14.10
N GLN A 334 1.15 -5.09 -13.54
CA GLN A 334 0.08 -4.26 -14.07
C GLN A 334 0.15 -2.83 -13.52
N SER A 335 0.38 -2.71 -12.21
CA SER A 335 0.40 -1.43 -11.48
C SER A 335 1.28 -1.54 -10.23
N ILE A 336 1.68 -0.38 -9.70
CA ILE A 336 2.51 -0.24 -8.50
C ILE A 336 1.91 0.85 -7.61
N GLN A 337 1.93 0.64 -6.30
CA GLN A 337 1.62 1.63 -5.28
C GLN A 337 2.83 1.76 -4.36
N ALA A 338 3.35 2.98 -4.22
CA ALA A 338 4.55 3.24 -3.45
C ALA A 338 4.23 3.83 -2.07
N GLY A 339 4.87 3.28 -1.04
CA GLY A 339 5.08 3.97 0.23
C GLY A 339 6.37 4.78 0.20
N SER A 340 6.79 5.31 1.35
CA SER A 340 8.05 6.04 1.51
C SER A 340 9.29 5.19 1.18
N ARG A 341 9.26 3.92 1.61
CA ARG A 341 10.42 3.01 1.66
C ARG A 341 10.14 1.61 1.12
N HIS A 342 8.93 1.39 0.58
CA HIS A 342 8.49 0.12 0.04
C HIS A 342 7.49 0.31 -1.11
N VAL A 343 7.24 -0.75 -1.87
CA VAL A 343 6.18 -0.80 -2.87
C VAL A 343 5.33 -2.05 -2.74
N ILE A 344 4.10 -1.94 -3.25
CA ILE A 344 3.20 -3.04 -3.51
C ILE A 344 2.88 -3.03 -5.00
N MET A 345 3.11 -4.18 -5.65
CA MET A 345 2.97 -4.36 -7.09
C MET A 345 1.88 -5.39 -7.35
N GLN A 346 0.97 -5.10 -8.26
CA GLN A 346 -0.02 -6.08 -8.71
C GLN A 346 0.47 -6.76 -9.98
N LYS A 347 0.56 -8.09 -9.95
CA LYS A 347 0.84 -8.89 -11.15
C LYS A 347 -0.39 -9.00 -12.04
N THR A 348 -0.20 -9.34 -13.31
CA THR A 348 -1.29 -9.58 -14.28
C THR A 348 -2.21 -10.73 -13.89
N ASP A 349 -1.77 -11.63 -13.00
CA ASP A 349 -2.62 -12.68 -12.41
C ASP A 349 -3.42 -12.21 -11.18
N GLY A 350 -3.33 -10.92 -10.85
CA GLY A 350 -4.03 -10.27 -9.75
C GLY A 350 -3.37 -10.41 -8.38
N THR A 351 -2.29 -11.19 -8.25
CA THR A 351 -1.56 -11.33 -6.98
C THR A 351 -0.78 -10.06 -6.64
N LEU A 352 -0.71 -9.73 -5.35
CA LEU A 352 0.10 -8.62 -4.85
C LEU A 352 1.49 -9.10 -4.42
N TRP A 353 2.50 -8.28 -4.71
CA TRP A 353 3.90 -8.53 -4.38
C TRP A 353 4.52 -7.28 -3.75
N GLY A 354 5.23 -7.44 -2.65
CA GLY A 354 5.95 -6.38 -1.95
C GLY A 354 7.43 -6.33 -2.29
N TRP A 355 8.05 -5.15 -2.21
CA TRP A 355 9.50 -4.97 -2.28
C TRP A 355 9.94 -3.76 -1.45
N GLY A 356 11.13 -3.80 -0.87
CA GLY A 356 11.69 -2.72 -0.05
C GLY A 356 11.60 -3.00 1.45
N VAL A 357 11.54 -1.93 2.25
CA VAL A 357 11.60 -2.01 3.72
C VAL A 357 10.35 -2.67 4.30
N ASN A 358 10.55 -3.55 5.29
CA ASN A 358 9.50 -4.30 5.97
C ASN A 358 9.61 -4.30 7.51
N LYS A 359 10.42 -3.41 8.09
CA LYS A 359 10.58 -3.28 9.56
C LYS A 359 9.26 -3.05 10.33
N HIS A 360 8.23 -2.55 9.65
CA HIS A 360 6.89 -2.36 10.18
C HIS A 360 5.88 -3.20 9.41
N ALA A 361 6.25 -4.40 8.95
CA ALA A 361 5.34 -5.30 8.23
C ALA A 361 4.68 -4.69 6.97
N GLN A 362 5.29 -3.68 6.37
CA GLN A 362 4.70 -2.89 5.29
C GLN A 362 4.45 -3.70 4.01
N LEU A 363 5.05 -4.88 3.88
CA LEU A 363 4.84 -5.77 2.74
C LEU A 363 3.70 -6.77 2.96
N GLY A 364 3.13 -6.90 4.16
CA GLY A 364 1.98 -7.77 4.41
C GLY A 364 2.26 -9.27 4.18
N ILE A 365 3.50 -9.69 4.39
CA ILE A 365 4.00 -11.05 4.06
C ILE A 365 3.99 -12.05 5.23
N GLY A 366 3.73 -11.57 6.46
CA GLY A 366 3.71 -12.41 7.66
C GLY A 366 4.98 -12.39 8.50
N ASP A 367 5.81 -11.36 8.36
CA ASP A 367 7.01 -11.12 9.19
C ASP A 367 7.37 -9.62 9.26
N TYR A 368 8.48 -9.33 9.95
CA TYR A 368 9.03 -8.01 10.22
C TYR A 368 10.52 -7.91 9.84
N GLU A 369 10.96 -8.76 8.90
CA GLU A 369 12.34 -8.68 8.41
C GLU A 369 12.61 -7.27 7.86
N PHE A 370 13.80 -6.72 8.10
CA PHE A 370 14.03 -5.30 7.88
C PHE A 370 13.81 -4.87 6.42
N LEU A 371 14.28 -5.67 5.46
CA LEU A 371 14.31 -5.34 4.04
C LEU A 371 14.19 -6.60 3.17
N TYR A 372 13.48 -6.48 2.05
CA TYR A 372 13.47 -7.46 0.97
C TYR A 372 14.01 -6.85 -0.32
N SER A 373 15.18 -7.31 -0.77
CA SER A 373 15.84 -6.86 -2.01
C SER A 373 15.30 -7.52 -3.28
N THR A 374 14.44 -8.53 -3.13
CA THR A 374 13.70 -9.17 -4.22
C THR A 374 12.20 -9.17 -3.92
N PRO A 375 11.33 -9.09 -4.95
CA PRO A 375 9.90 -9.05 -4.70
C PRO A 375 9.39 -10.32 -4.02
N VAL A 376 8.53 -10.15 -3.02
CA VAL A 376 7.93 -11.22 -2.21
C VAL A 376 6.40 -11.19 -2.29
N PRO A 377 5.71 -12.33 -2.32
CA PRO A 377 4.25 -12.35 -2.43
C PRO A 377 3.59 -11.88 -1.12
N VAL A 378 2.66 -10.94 -1.24
CA VAL A 378 1.79 -10.52 -0.12
C VAL A 378 0.86 -11.67 0.24
N GLN A 379 0.60 -11.86 1.54
CA GLN A 379 -0.35 -12.90 1.99
C GLN A 379 -1.76 -12.59 1.48
N LYS A 380 -2.55 -13.63 1.23
CA LYS A 380 -3.93 -13.46 0.77
C LYS A 380 -4.80 -12.86 1.87
N PRO A 381 -5.75 -11.97 1.54
CA PRO A 381 -6.81 -11.56 2.46
C PRO A 381 -7.78 -12.73 2.68
N ILE A 382 -7.62 -13.43 3.80
CA ILE A 382 -8.43 -14.61 4.15
C ILE A 382 -9.42 -14.26 5.25
N LEU A 383 -10.72 -14.46 4.97
CA LEU A 383 -11.79 -14.26 5.94
C LEU A 383 -11.94 -15.51 6.82
N VAL A 384 -12.15 -15.33 8.12
CA VAL A 384 -12.52 -16.43 9.03
C VAL A 384 -13.95 -16.21 9.50
N ARG A 385 -14.80 -17.22 9.36
CA ARG A 385 -16.17 -17.23 9.89
C ARG A 385 -16.31 -18.31 10.95
N LEU A 386 -17.00 -17.99 12.05
CA LEU A 386 -17.42 -18.94 13.07
C LEU A 386 -18.95 -18.95 13.10
N ASN A 387 -19.56 -20.12 12.83
CA ASN A 387 -21.01 -20.30 12.78
C ASN A 387 -21.72 -19.27 11.87
N GLY A 388 -21.12 -18.98 10.73
CA GLY A 388 -21.62 -18.00 9.76
C GLY A 388 -21.19 -16.55 10.00
N THR A 389 -20.72 -16.20 11.20
CA THR A 389 -20.34 -14.83 11.56
C THR A 389 -18.84 -14.58 11.36
N PRO A 390 -18.42 -13.48 10.70
CA PRO A 390 -17.02 -13.08 10.65
C PRO A 390 -16.37 -12.99 12.04
N VAL A 391 -15.14 -13.47 12.15
CA VAL A 391 -14.34 -13.41 13.38
C VAL A 391 -13.31 -12.28 13.24
N PRO A 392 -13.40 -11.20 14.05
CA PRO A 392 -12.36 -10.20 14.11
C PRO A 392 -11.04 -10.85 14.56
N LEU A 393 -10.01 -10.73 13.73
CA LEU A 393 -8.69 -11.27 14.03
C LEU A 393 -7.77 -10.15 14.55
N SER A 394 -6.93 -10.47 15.53
CA SER A 394 -5.89 -9.53 16.00
C SER A 394 -4.81 -9.28 14.94
N ASN A 395 -4.64 -10.22 14.01
CA ASN A 395 -3.82 -10.15 12.81
C ASN A 395 -4.36 -11.21 11.82
N GLY A 396 -4.18 -11.04 10.51
CA GLY A 396 -4.81 -11.91 9.52
C GLY A 396 -4.25 -13.34 9.51
N VAL A 397 -4.75 -14.16 8.58
CA VAL A 397 -4.30 -15.55 8.43
C VAL A 397 -2.96 -15.61 7.72
N ILE A 398 -2.04 -16.41 8.23
CA ILE A 398 -0.76 -16.70 7.57
C ILE A 398 -0.85 -18.06 6.89
N THR A 399 -0.47 -18.14 5.61
CA THR A 399 -0.30 -19.43 4.92
C THR A 399 1.19 -19.75 4.77
N ARG A 400 1.62 -20.92 5.28
CA ARG A 400 2.98 -21.45 5.13
C ARG A 400 2.91 -22.89 4.62
N SER A 401 3.67 -23.20 3.57
CA SER A 401 3.72 -24.54 2.97
C SER A 401 2.33 -25.13 2.65
N GLY A 402 1.41 -24.28 2.17
CA GLY A 402 0.03 -24.67 1.85
C GLY A 402 -0.91 -24.86 3.05
N GLN A 403 -0.45 -24.63 4.28
CA GLN A 403 -1.27 -24.70 5.49
C GLN A 403 -1.58 -23.32 6.03
N ALA A 404 -2.84 -23.08 6.38
CA ALA A 404 -3.30 -21.84 7.01
C ALA A 404 -3.16 -21.89 8.54
N PHE A 405 -2.73 -20.77 9.09
CA PHE A 405 -2.53 -20.52 10.51
C PHE A 405 -3.29 -19.28 10.94
N ILE A 406 -3.95 -19.37 12.09
CA ILE A 406 -4.74 -18.27 12.65
C ILE A 406 -4.13 -17.78 13.96
N PRO A 407 -4.35 -16.52 14.36
CA PRO A 407 -4.01 -16.06 15.69
C PRO A 407 -4.75 -16.86 16.75
N LEU A 408 -4.01 -17.28 17.76
CA LEU A 408 -4.49 -18.11 18.86
C LEU A 408 -5.76 -17.55 19.53
N ARG A 409 -5.73 -16.32 20.04
CA ARG A 409 -6.82 -15.81 20.88
C ARG A 409 -8.11 -15.55 20.11
N SER A 410 -8.01 -15.01 18.88
CA SER A 410 -9.16 -14.53 18.12
C SER A 410 -10.26 -15.57 17.88
N VAL A 411 -9.90 -16.85 17.73
CA VAL A 411 -10.87 -17.93 17.50
C VAL A 411 -11.16 -18.73 18.78
N PHE A 412 -10.16 -18.99 19.61
CA PHE A 412 -10.33 -19.85 20.78
C PHE A 412 -11.23 -19.21 21.86
N ASP A 413 -11.11 -17.90 22.07
CA ASP A 413 -11.98 -17.16 23.00
C ASP A 413 -13.44 -17.25 22.56
N LYS A 414 -13.70 -17.12 21.25
CA LYS A 414 -15.05 -17.24 20.66
C LYS A 414 -15.62 -18.66 20.71
N LEU A 415 -14.75 -19.67 20.78
CA LEU A 415 -15.14 -21.07 20.96
C LEU A 415 -15.39 -21.42 22.44
N GLY A 416 -15.20 -20.46 23.36
CA GLY A 416 -15.39 -20.63 24.80
C GLY A 416 -14.26 -21.43 25.45
N ALA A 417 -13.05 -21.35 24.90
CA ALA A 417 -11.85 -21.84 25.55
C ALA A 417 -11.16 -20.69 26.31
N GLU A 418 -10.63 -20.97 27.50
CA GLU A 418 -9.79 -20.04 28.24
C GLU A 418 -8.35 -20.15 27.74
N VAL A 419 -7.77 -19.03 27.33
CA VAL A 419 -6.39 -18.96 26.83
C VAL A 419 -5.50 -18.20 27.81
N THR A 420 -4.54 -18.89 28.42
CA THR A 420 -3.50 -18.26 29.24
C THR A 420 -2.15 -18.30 28.52
N TYR A 421 -1.28 -17.35 28.84
CA TYR A 421 0.05 -17.28 28.25
C TYR A 421 1.09 -16.85 29.27
N ASP A 422 2.14 -17.65 29.42
CA ASP A 422 3.29 -17.34 30.24
C ASP A 422 4.39 -16.69 29.38
N PHE A 423 4.69 -15.43 29.68
CA PHE A 423 5.69 -14.65 28.95
C PHE A 423 7.14 -15.15 29.13
N ASN A 424 7.46 -15.84 30.23
CA ASN A 424 8.79 -16.34 30.53
C ASN A 424 9.05 -17.67 29.82
N SER A 425 8.14 -18.63 30.03
CA SER A 425 8.24 -19.94 29.40
C SER A 425 7.88 -19.90 27.91
N LYS A 426 7.07 -18.92 27.47
CA LYS A 426 6.44 -18.80 26.15
C LYS A 426 5.49 -19.97 25.86
N ILE A 427 4.83 -20.45 26.91
CA ILE A 427 3.84 -21.52 26.82
C ILE A 427 2.45 -20.88 26.81
N ALA A 428 1.64 -21.27 25.83
CA ALA A 428 0.23 -20.98 25.80
C ALA A 428 -0.56 -22.21 26.27
N GLU A 429 -1.49 -22.01 27.19
CA GLU A 429 -2.42 -23.04 27.63
C GLU A 429 -3.83 -22.67 27.20
N ILE A 430 -4.54 -23.65 26.66
CA ILE A 430 -5.90 -23.49 26.17
C ILE A 430 -6.73 -24.56 26.84
N ASN A 431 -7.67 -24.14 27.67
CA ASN A 431 -8.53 -25.04 28.42
C ASN A 431 -9.97 -24.81 28.02
N GLN A 432 -10.65 -25.86 27.55
CA GLN A 432 -12.08 -25.84 27.30
C GLN A 432 -12.75 -26.88 28.21
N SER A 433 -13.71 -26.42 29.00
CA SER A 433 -14.59 -27.27 29.80
C SER A 433 -16.04 -26.85 29.50
N LYS A 434 -16.77 -27.68 28.77
CA LYS A 434 -18.20 -27.49 28.48
C LYS A 434 -18.98 -28.67 29.03
N THR A 435 -20.12 -28.38 29.65
CA THR A 435 -21.02 -29.41 30.21
C THR A 435 -21.47 -30.36 29.10
N GLY A 436 -21.18 -31.66 29.25
CA GLY A 436 -21.52 -32.69 28.26
C GLY A 436 -20.46 -32.94 27.17
N VAL A 437 -19.32 -32.26 27.20
CA VAL A 437 -18.17 -32.48 26.31
C VAL A 437 -16.94 -32.84 27.15
N ASN A 438 -16.11 -33.77 26.68
CA ASN A 438 -14.86 -34.10 27.37
C ASN A 438 -13.96 -32.85 27.44
N PRO A 439 -13.41 -32.50 28.62
CA PRO A 439 -12.54 -31.36 28.74
C PRO A 439 -11.28 -31.55 27.88
N VAL A 440 -10.84 -30.46 27.26
CA VAL A 440 -9.65 -30.42 26.41
C VAL A 440 -8.69 -29.38 26.95
N SER A 441 -7.46 -29.82 27.20
CA SER A 441 -6.34 -28.99 27.60
C SER A 441 -5.25 -29.10 26.54
N LEU A 442 -4.90 -27.99 25.92
CA LEU A 442 -3.76 -27.88 25.02
C LEU A 442 -2.66 -27.07 25.68
N GLN A 443 -1.43 -27.53 25.54
CA GLN A 443 -0.25 -26.77 25.88
C GLN A 443 0.63 -26.62 24.65
N ILE A 444 0.94 -25.38 24.29
CA ILE A 444 1.76 -25.06 23.11
C ILE A 444 2.98 -24.28 23.56
N ASN A 445 4.16 -24.86 23.35
CA ASN A 445 5.42 -24.17 23.54
C ASN A 445 5.77 -23.40 22.25
N LEU A 446 5.64 -22.07 22.30
CA LEU A 446 5.84 -21.21 21.14
C LEU A 446 7.31 -20.94 20.81
N LYS A 447 8.27 -21.40 21.63
CA LYS A 447 9.71 -21.34 21.30
C LYS A 447 10.13 -22.45 20.33
N ASN A 448 9.61 -23.66 20.55
CA ASN A 448 10.04 -24.85 19.80
C ASN A 448 8.90 -25.52 19.02
N GLY A 449 7.67 -25.02 19.13
CA GLY A 449 6.50 -25.54 18.42
C GLY A 449 5.92 -26.83 19.01
N GLN A 450 6.43 -27.33 20.13
CA GLN A 450 5.91 -28.54 20.76
C GLN A 450 4.48 -28.30 21.26
N THR A 451 3.58 -29.21 20.89
CA THR A 451 2.17 -29.15 21.27
C THR A 451 1.79 -30.43 22.00
N THR A 452 1.13 -30.31 23.15
CA THR A 452 0.51 -31.44 23.85
C THR A 452 -0.99 -31.23 23.97
N MET A 453 -1.74 -32.32 23.94
CA MET A 453 -3.20 -32.36 24.12
C MET A 453 -3.50 -33.38 25.21
N ASN A 454 -4.12 -32.93 26.30
CA ASN A 454 -4.39 -33.72 27.49
C ASN A 454 -3.14 -34.47 27.99
N GLY A 455 -1.99 -33.79 27.99
CA GLY A 455 -0.68 -34.31 28.40
C GLY A 455 0.04 -35.19 27.37
N LYS A 456 -0.56 -35.48 26.20
CA LYS A 456 0.06 -36.30 25.14
C LYS A 456 0.59 -35.42 24.01
N VAL A 457 1.81 -35.70 23.54
CA VAL A 457 2.42 -34.96 22.42
C VAL A 457 1.60 -35.14 21.13
N VAL A 458 1.25 -34.04 20.48
CA VAL A 458 0.60 -34.00 19.17
C VAL A 458 1.65 -33.71 18.11
N LYS A 459 1.83 -34.64 17.17
CA LYS A 459 2.76 -34.44 16.05
C LYS A 459 2.09 -33.63 14.95
N LEU A 460 2.57 -32.41 14.74
CA LEU A 460 2.07 -31.50 13.71
C LEU A 460 3.02 -31.49 12.51
N THR A 461 2.48 -31.51 11.30
CA THR A 461 3.26 -31.41 10.06
C THR A 461 4.01 -30.08 9.99
N ASN A 462 3.33 -28.99 10.33
CA ASN A 462 3.94 -27.69 10.51
C ASN A 462 3.61 -27.20 11.94
N PRO A 463 4.64 -26.88 12.75
CA PRO A 463 4.44 -26.47 14.13
C PRO A 463 3.85 -25.05 14.23
N PRO A 464 3.20 -24.72 15.37
CA PRO A 464 2.91 -23.36 15.77
C PRO A 464 4.15 -22.47 15.78
N PHE A 465 3.95 -21.18 15.56
CA PHE A 465 5.03 -20.19 15.57
C PHE A 465 4.53 -18.85 16.12
N THR A 466 5.44 -17.89 16.25
CA THR A 466 5.11 -16.52 16.66
C THR A 466 5.51 -15.51 15.60
N VAL A 467 4.73 -14.43 15.50
CA VAL A 467 5.05 -13.24 14.71
C VAL A 467 4.72 -12.03 15.57
N ASN A 468 5.73 -11.22 15.89
CA ASN A 468 5.60 -10.03 16.75
C ASN A 468 4.78 -10.29 18.04
N GLY A 469 5.10 -11.38 18.74
CA GLY A 469 4.43 -11.77 19.99
C GLY A 469 3.05 -12.45 19.82
N ILE A 470 2.51 -12.54 18.60
CA ILE A 470 1.25 -13.23 18.32
C ILE A 470 1.54 -14.70 18.00
N GLY A 471 0.95 -15.62 18.77
CA GLY A 471 1.01 -17.06 18.50
C GLY A 471 0.05 -17.48 17.40
N TYR A 472 0.56 -18.24 16.43
CA TYR A 472 -0.18 -18.75 15.28
C TYR A 472 -0.33 -20.26 15.36
N LEU A 473 -1.56 -20.75 15.17
CA LEU A 473 -1.89 -22.17 15.24
C LEU A 473 -2.40 -22.72 13.91
N PRO A 474 -2.05 -23.97 13.57
CA PRO A 474 -2.62 -24.61 12.40
C PRO A 474 -4.12 -24.86 12.62
N LEU A 475 -4.93 -24.55 11.62
CA LEU A 475 -6.39 -24.73 11.66
C LEU A 475 -6.83 -26.14 12.09
N ARG A 476 -6.06 -27.16 11.67
CA ARG A 476 -6.32 -28.56 12.01
C ARG A 476 -6.41 -28.79 13.53
N LEU A 477 -5.63 -28.05 14.32
CA LEU A 477 -5.66 -28.17 15.77
C LEU A 477 -7.05 -27.79 16.30
N ILE A 478 -7.68 -26.74 15.76
CA ILE A 478 -9.03 -26.28 16.14
C ILE A 478 -10.06 -27.38 15.91
N SER A 479 -10.03 -28.02 14.73
CA SER A 479 -10.97 -29.09 14.40
C SER A 479 -10.81 -30.32 15.28
N GLU A 480 -9.56 -30.68 15.60
CA GLU A 480 -9.26 -31.89 16.38
C GLU A 480 -9.48 -31.70 17.89
N THR A 481 -9.44 -30.45 18.38
CA THR A 481 -9.49 -30.16 19.82
C THR A 481 -10.83 -29.66 20.31
N LEU A 482 -11.51 -28.80 19.55
CA LEU A 482 -12.75 -28.15 20.00
C LEU A 482 -14.00 -28.73 19.34
N GLY A 483 -13.86 -29.83 18.60
CA GLY A 483 -14.97 -30.52 17.92
C GLY A 483 -15.62 -29.71 16.79
N ALA A 484 -14.94 -28.69 16.29
CA ALA A 484 -15.42 -27.85 15.21
C ALA A 484 -15.09 -28.45 13.82
N LYS A 485 -15.98 -28.27 12.86
CA LYS A 485 -15.70 -28.53 11.44
C LYS A 485 -15.01 -27.32 10.84
N VAL A 486 -13.93 -27.52 10.09
CA VAL A 486 -13.22 -26.46 9.37
C VAL A 486 -13.27 -26.74 7.87
N ASP A 487 -13.87 -25.82 7.11
CA ASP A 487 -13.97 -25.88 5.65
C ASP A 487 -13.23 -24.70 5.00
N TRP A 488 -12.56 -24.95 3.87
CA TRP A 488 -11.91 -23.91 3.05
C TRP A 488 -12.75 -23.63 1.80
N ILE A 489 -13.32 -22.44 1.71
CA ILE A 489 -14.05 -21.98 0.52
C ILE A 489 -13.06 -21.24 -0.39
N GLN A 490 -12.43 -22.00 -1.30
CA GLN A 490 -11.34 -21.49 -2.14
C GLN A 490 -11.72 -20.28 -2.99
N LYS A 491 -12.94 -20.25 -3.55
CA LYS A 491 -13.42 -19.13 -4.38
C LYS A 491 -13.59 -17.83 -3.59
N GLU A 492 -13.77 -17.94 -2.28
CA GLU A 492 -14.03 -16.83 -1.37
C GLU A 492 -12.83 -16.53 -0.46
N ASP A 493 -11.68 -17.18 -0.66
CA ASP A 493 -10.55 -17.26 0.29
C ASP A 493 -11.05 -17.18 1.75
N THR A 494 -12.01 -18.05 2.10
CA THR A 494 -12.71 -18.01 3.38
C THR A 494 -12.54 -19.33 4.12
N ILE A 495 -12.21 -19.25 5.40
CA ILE A 495 -12.22 -20.37 6.34
C ILE A 495 -13.55 -20.32 7.10
N VAL A 496 -14.32 -21.41 7.04
CA VAL A 496 -15.56 -21.57 7.80
C VAL A 496 -15.34 -22.57 8.93
N ILE A 497 -15.57 -22.12 10.15
CA ILE A 497 -15.53 -22.92 11.37
C ILE A 497 -16.98 -23.10 11.85
N THR A 498 -17.42 -24.35 11.97
CA THR A 498 -18.78 -24.69 12.45
C THR A 498 -18.66 -25.54 13.70
N THR A 499 -19.21 -25.09 14.82
CA THR A 499 -19.34 -25.90 16.03
C THR A 499 -20.55 -26.82 15.91
N LYS A 500 -20.46 -28.02 16.50
CA LYS A 500 -21.60 -28.93 16.61
C LYS A 500 -22.67 -28.43 17.57
#